data_AF-A0A2J9E136-F1
#
_entry.id   AF-A0A2J9E136-F1
#
_cell.length_a   1.000
_cell.length_b   1.000
_cell.length_c   1.000
_cell.angle_alpha   90.00
_cell.angle_beta   90.00
_cell.angle_gamma   90.00
#
_symmetry.space_group_name_H-M   'P 1'
#
loop_
_entity.id
_entity.type
_entity.pdbx_description
1 polymer ?
#
loop_
_entity_poly.entity_id
_entity_poly.type
_entity_poly.pdbx_seq_one_letter_code
_entity_poly.pdbx_strand_id
1 'polypeptide(L)'
;MAKTMSALIADVKAAESRLIKHVQPLNKRLNALNMHVYWDGSFKEWFINRFAADDRGGISFWLDERKFKKLMAMNNTELREYCENWG
;
A
#
# COMPACT_ATOMS: atom_id res chain seq x y z
N MET A 1 15.62 23.57 6.91
CA MET A 1 14.97 24.33 5.83
C MET A 1 13.49 24.00 5.84
N ALA A 2 12.60 24.99 6.00
CA ALA A 2 11.16 24.76 5.90
C ALA A 2 10.78 24.55 4.42
N LYS A 3 10.03 23.48 4.12
CA LYS A 3 9.44 23.29 2.78
C LYS A 3 8.45 24.43 2.51
N THR A 4 8.43 24.95 1.29
CA THR A 4 7.42 25.93 0.86
C THR A 4 6.03 25.28 0.85
N MET A 5 4.99 26.06 1.18
CA MET A 5 3.59 25.58 1.19
C MET A 5 3.17 24.94 -0.15
N SER A 6 3.67 25.48 -1.27
CA SER A 6 3.43 24.95 -2.62
C SER A 6 4.00 23.54 -2.84
N ALA A 7 5.19 23.25 -2.30
CA ALA A 7 5.79 21.91 -2.38
C ALA A 7 5.00 20.91 -1.51
N LEU A 8 4.49 21.37 -0.36
CA LEU A 8 3.65 20.56 0.51
C LEU A 8 2.33 20.17 -0.18
N ILE A 9 1.68 21.11 -0.87
CA ILE A 9 0.44 20.87 -1.62
C ILE A 9 0.67 19.89 -2.78
N ALA A 10 1.80 20.01 -3.49
CA ALA A 10 2.16 19.07 -4.56
C ALA A 10 2.40 17.65 -4.02
N ASP A 11 3.11 17.53 -2.90
CA ASP A 11 3.35 16.24 -2.22
C ASP A 11 2.02 15.58 -1.80
N VAL A 12 1.08 16.35 -1.24
CA VAL A 12 -0.25 15.86 -0.83
C VAL A 12 -1.07 15.39 -2.04
N LYS A 13 -1.13 16.18 -3.11
CA LYS A 13 -1.84 15.79 -4.35
C LYS A 13 -1.26 14.54 -4.99
N ALA A 14 0.07 14.39 -4.97
CA ALA A 14 0.74 13.20 -5.46
C ALA A 14 0.39 11.97 -4.60
N ALA A 15 0.34 12.11 -3.27
CA ALA A 15 -0.07 11.05 -2.36
C ALA A 15 -1.52 10.64 -2.57
N GLU A 16 -2.46 11.59 -2.70
CA GLU A 16 -3.87 11.32 -3.01
C GLU A 16 -4.05 10.58 -4.34
N SER A 17 -3.36 11.03 -5.39
CA SER A 17 -3.46 10.38 -6.71
C SER A 17 -3.00 8.93 -6.65
N ARG A 18 -1.93 8.66 -5.89
CA ARG A 18 -1.42 7.30 -5.65
C ARG A 18 -2.42 6.44 -4.85
N LEU A 19 -3.07 7.04 -3.85
CA LEU A 19 -4.06 6.37 -3.00
C LEU A 19 -5.30 5.93 -3.81
N ILE A 20 -5.84 6.84 -4.62
CA ILE A 20 -7.03 6.58 -5.44
C ILE A 20 -6.73 5.61 -6.58
N LYS A 21 -5.61 5.82 -7.31
CA LYS A 21 -5.33 5.03 -8.52
C LYS A 21 -4.81 3.63 -8.25
N HIS A 22 -4.17 3.40 -7.11
CA HIS A 22 -3.43 2.16 -6.90
C HIS A 22 -3.78 1.45 -5.59
N VAL A 23 -3.92 2.18 -4.48
CA VAL A 23 -4.23 1.56 -3.17
C VAL A 23 -5.65 1.03 -3.13
N GLN A 24 -6.63 1.84 -3.51
CA GLN A 24 -8.03 1.43 -3.45
C GLN A 24 -8.34 0.20 -4.33
N PRO A 25 -7.89 0.13 -5.60
CA PRO A 25 -8.10 -1.07 -6.41
C PRO A 25 -7.43 -2.31 -5.84
N LEU A 26 -6.21 -2.19 -5.32
CA LEU A 26 -5.50 -3.32 -4.71
C LEU A 26 -6.19 -3.79 -3.43
N ASN A 27 -6.60 -2.85 -2.56
CA ASN A 27 -7.33 -3.17 -1.33
C ASN A 27 -8.68 -3.84 -1.59
N LYS A 28 -9.39 -3.44 -2.66
CA LYS A 28 -10.63 -4.12 -3.04
C LYS A 28 -10.41 -5.61 -3.34
N ARG A 29 -9.27 -5.94 -3.96
CA ARG A 29 -8.90 -7.32 -4.30
C ARG A 29 -8.38 -8.08 -3.07
N LEU A 30 -7.58 -7.42 -2.23
CA LEU A 30 -7.01 -7.99 -1.02
C LEU A 30 -8.00 -8.16 0.13
N ASN A 31 -9.13 -7.44 0.11
CA ASN A 31 -10.16 -7.55 1.15
C ASN A 31 -10.69 -8.99 1.31
N ALA A 32 -10.76 -9.75 0.21
CA ALA A 32 -11.15 -11.17 0.25
C ALA A 32 -10.13 -12.07 1.00
N LEU A 33 -8.91 -11.58 1.18
CA LEU A 33 -7.83 -12.27 1.88
C LEU A 33 -7.60 -11.70 3.28
N ASN A 34 -8.48 -10.80 3.76
CA ASN A 34 -8.27 -9.99 4.95
C ASN A 34 -6.88 -9.33 4.91
N MET A 35 -6.59 -8.60 3.84
CA MET A 35 -5.33 -7.87 3.70
C MET A 35 -5.57 -6.47 3.17
N HIS A 36 -4.73 -5.54 3.61
CA HIS A 36 -4.83 -4.12 3.27
C HIS A 36 -3.45 -3.54 3.03
N VAL A 37 -3.31 -2.82 1.92
CA VAL A 37 -2.17 -1.97 1.58
C VAL A 37 -2.46 -0.53 2.00
N TYR A 38 -1.45 0.15 2.53
CA TYR A 38 -1.49 1.58 2.81
C TYR A 38 -0.15 2.22 2.45
N TRP A 39 -0.17 3.54 2.24
CA TRP A 39 1.03 4.35 2.02
C TRP A 39 1.35 5.09 3.30
N ASP A 40 2.55 4.91 3.83
CA ASP A 40 3.05 5.75 4.91
C ASP A 40 3.73 6.98 4.31
N GLY A 41 3.07 8.13 4.46
CA GLY A 41 3.59 9.41 3.99
C GLY A 41 4.85 9.89 4.73
N SER A 42 5.11 9.39 5.94
CA SER A 42 6.26 9.77 6.77
C SER A 42 7.54 9.12 6.26
N PHE A 43 7.49 7.83 5.93
CA PHE A 43 8.64 7.07 5.43
C PHE A 43 8.66 6.96 3.90
N LYS A 44 7.58 7.37 3.22
CA LYS A 44 7.39 7.24 1.77
C LYS A 44 7.50 5.80 1.30
N GLU A 45 6.84 4.91 2.02
CA GLU A 45 6.87 3.47 1.73
C GLU A 45 5.46 2.89 1.76
N TRP A 46 5.28 1.81 1.00
CA TRP A 46 4.05 1.06 1.01
C TRP A 46 4.13 0.00 2.10
N PHE A 47 2.99 -0.29 2.70
CA PHE A 47 2.84 -1.34 3.68
C PHE A 47 1.68 -2.23 3.32
N ILE A 48 1.77 -3.50 3.70
CA ILE A 48 0.66 -4.43 3.66
C ILE A 48 0.52 -5.13 5.00
N ASN A 49 -0.72 -5.25 5.48
CA ASN A 49 -1.05 -5.88 6.75
C ASN A 49 -2.32 -6.72 6.61
N ARG A 50 -2.42 -7.81 7.38
CA ARG A 50 -3.64 -8.64 7.48
C ARG A 50 -4.75 -8.01 8.32
N PHE A 51 -4.39 -7.15 9.25
CA PHE A 51 -5.38 -6.44 10.05
C PHE A 51 -5.47 -5.02 9.53
N ALA A 52 -6.69 -4.60 9.16
CA ALA A 52 -6.94 -3.25 8.71
C ALA A 52 -6.52 -2.27 9.82
N ALA A 53 -5.51 -1.45 9.53
CA ALA A 53 -5.14 -0.26 10.31
C ALA A 53 -4.70 -0.47 11.78
N ASP A 54 -4.30 -1.67 12.19
CA ASP A 54 -3.66 -1.90 13.50
C ASP A 54 -2.24 -2.44 13.29
N ASP A 55 -1.26 -1.56 13.53
CA ASP A 55 0.18 -1.85 13.50
C ASP A 55 0.60 -2.84 14.59
N ARG A 56 -0.31 -3.20 15.51
CA ARG A 56 -0.06 -4.05 16.67
C ARG A 56 -0.45 -5.53 16.49
N GLY A 57 -1.15 -5.88 15.40
CA GLY A 57 -1.88 -7.14 15.33
C GLY A 57 -1.55 -8.12 14.21
N GLY A 58 -0.64 -7.81 13.27
CA GLY A 58 -0.49 -8.59 12.03
C GLY A 58 0.91 -8.71 11.46
N ILE A 59 1.06 -9.60 10.47
CA ILE A 59 2.28 -9.66 9.66
C ILE A 59 2.28 -8.45 8.74
N SER A 60 3.21 -7.53 8.98
CA SER A 60 3.40 -6.31 8.22
C SER A 60 4.65 -6.41 7.34
N PHE A 61 4.52 -6.07 6.07
CA PHE A 61 5.67 -6.01 5.16
C PHE A 61 5.81 -4.67 4.48
N TRP A 62 7.06 -4.24 4.37
CA TRP A 62 7.44 -3.10 3.55
C TRP A 62 7.43 -3.47 2.08
N LEU A 63 6.76 -2.62 1.32
CA LEU A 63 6.62 -2.71 -0.11
C LEU A 63 7.34 -1.51 -0.73
N ASP A 64 8.44 -1.78 -1.43
CA ASP A 64 9.02 -0.80 -2.34
C ASP A 64 8.11 -0.64 -3.59
N GLU A 65 8.38 0.39 -4.39
CA GLU A 65 7.59 0.68 -5.59
C GLU A 65 7.58 -0.49 -6.60
N ARG A 66 8.68 -1.26 -6.70
CA ARG A 66 8.79 -2.40 -7.61
C ARG A 66 7.90 -3.54 -7.16
N LYS A 67 7.91 -3.90 -5.87
CA LYS A 67 7.04 -4.91 -5.27
C LYS A 67 5.57 -4.51 -5.38
N PHE A 68 5.26 -3.23 -5.13
CA PHE A 68 3.91 -2.70 -5.27
C PHE A 68 3.37 -2.81 -6.72
N LYS A 69 4.17 -2.42 -7.72
CA LYS A 69 3.80 -2.60 -9.14
C LYS A 69 3.59 -4.06 -9.50
N LYS A 70 4.40 -4.96 -8.95
CA LYS A 70 4.27 -6.41 -9.16
C LYS A 70 2.94 -6.93 -8.58
N LEU A 71 2.57 -6.51 -7.37
CA LEU A 71 1.28 -6.85 -6.75
C LEU A 71 0.08 -6.37 -7.57
N MET A 72 0.16 -5.16 -8.11
CA MET A 72 -0.90 -4.61 -8.98
C MET A 72 -1.09 -5.41 -10.27
N ALA A 73 0.01 -5.94 -10.84
CA ALA A 73 0.02 -6.68 -12.10
C ALA A 73 -0.40 -8.15 -11.95
N MET A 74 -0.23 -8.74 -10.76
CA MET A 74 -0.68 -10.11 -10.46
C MET A 74 -2.18 -10.23 -10.67
N ASN A 75 -2.66 -11.39 -11.13
CA ASN A 75 -4.07 -11.75 -11.07
C ASN A 75 -4.48 -12.13 -9.64
N ASN A 76 -5.77 -12.42 -9.39
CA ASN A 76 -6.25 -12.70 -8.03
C ASN A 76 -5.70 -14.02 -7.44
N THR A 77 -5.44 -15.03 -8.27
CA THR A 77 -4.86 -16.30 -7.84
C THR A 77 -3.41 -16.11 -7.42
N GLU A 78 -2.60 -15.47 -8.26
CA GLU A 78 -1.19 -15.16 -7.96
C GLU A 78 -1.07 -14.26 -6.74
N LEU A 79 -1.96 -13.27 -6.62
CA LEU A 79 -1.98 -12.36 -5.47
C LEU A 79 -2.26 -13.12 -4.17
N ARG A 80 -3.20 -14.08 -4.22
CA ARG A 80 -3.53 -14.95 -3.09
C ARG A 80 -2.35 -15.83 -2.70
N GLU A 81 -1.78 -16.57 -3.65
CA GLU A 81 -0.62 -17.43 -3.40
C GLU A 81 0.55 -16.63 -2.84
N TYR A 82 0.79 -15.45 -3.39
CA TYR A 82 1.86 -14.56 -2.92
C TYR A 82 1.62 -14.09 -1.49
N CYS A 83 0.38 -13.78 -1.14
CA CYS A 83 -0.01 -13.36 0.20
C CYS A 83 0.00 -14.51 1.23
N GLU A 84 -0.39 -15.72 0.84
CA GLU A 84 -0.39 -16.91 1.70
C GLU A 84 1.04 -17.39 2.01
N ASN A 85 1.97 -17.27 1.06
CA ASN A 85 3.39 -17.63 1.23
C ASN A 85 4.22 -16.60 2.03
N TRP A 86 3.58 -15.52 2.50
CA TRP A 86 4.20 -14.56 3.42
C TRP A 86 3.99 -14.94 4.90
N GLY A 87 3.30 -16.05 5.17
CA GLY A 87 3.18 -16.67 6.50
C GLY A 87 4.38 -17.56 6.83
#